data_AF-A0A1V5WZA7-F1
#
_entry.id   AF-A0A1V5WZA7-F1
#
_cell.length_a   1.000
_cell.length_b   1.000
_cell.length_c   1.000
_cell.angle_alpha   90.00
_cell.angle_beta   90.00
_cell.angle_gamma   90.00
#
_symmetry.space_group_name_H-M   'P 1'
#
loop_
_entity.id
_entity.type
_entity.pdbx_description
1 polymer ?
#
loop_
_entity_poly.entity_id
_entity_poly.type
_entity_poly.pdbx_seq_one_letter_code
_entity_poly.pdbx_strand_id
1 'polypeptide(L)'
;MPKQIKDYGKIRLVLMIVLALNWSVAIAKIIFGLGSRSTSMTADGFHSLSDGASNIIGLIGIHFASKAKDIDHPYGHKKYETFFSLGIAFLLFLVAIGIIHESLGRFNNAIALNITPASFIVMVITIMVNFIVMRYESKKGIELKSDILLSDSMHTRADIFTSVSVIMALIAIEMGFPLLDPVTSIIISVFIAYSGYKIVRQSSMILCDSAAIVDLKQIVDIVLSVEGVKTCHKIRTRGRPDDIYIDLHVQVDSEMHVGSAHKISYAIEDAIKKSLPQVVDIVVHIEPKE
;
A
#
# COMPACT_ATOMS: atom_id res chain seq x y z
N MET A 1 -28.66 -6.44 12.77
CA MET A 1 -27.61 -5.59 13.39
C MET A 1 -27.42 -4.35 12.52
N PRO A 2 -27.51 -3.12 13.05
CA PRO A 2 -27.39 -1.92 12.24
C PRO A 2 -25.94 -1.76 11.75
N LYS A 3 -25.76 -1.60 10.42
CA LYS A 3 -24.49 -1.22 9.79
C LYS A 3 -24.06 0.14 10.37
N GLN A 4 -23.15 0.15 11.34
CA GLN A 4 -22.51 1.38 11.82
C GLN A 4 -21.73 2.00 10.65
N ILE A 5 -22.13 3.20 10.25
CA ILE A 5 -21.53 3.96 9.16
C ILE A 5 -20.11 4.34 9.60
N LYS A 6 -19.08 3.85 8.89
CA LYS A 6 -17.69 4.29 9.10
C LYS A 6 -17.61 5.80 8.87
N ASP A 7 -17.13 6.55 9.86
CA ASP A 7 -16.94 8.00 9.75
C ASP A 7 -15.67 8.30 8.94
N TYR A 8 -15.79 8.19 7.62
CA TYR A 8 -14.69 8.38 6.67
C TYR A 8 -14.04 9.77 6.78
N GLY A 9 -14.79 10.79 7.21
CA GLY A 9 -14.26 12.14 7.44
C GLY A 9 -13.24 12.18 8.56
N LYS A 10 -13.55 11.54 9.71
CA LYS A 10 -12.62 11.43 10.83
C LYS A 10 -11.40 10.57 10.51
N ILE A 11 -11.58 9.47 9.78
CA ILE A 11 -10.45 8.60 9.36
C ILE A 11 -9.48 9.40 8.48
N ARG A 12 -10.00 10.16 7.50
CA ARG A 12 -9.19 11.01 6.62
C ARG A 12 -8.42 12.08 7.40
N LEU A 13 -9.07 12.73 8.38
CA LEU A 13 -8.41 13.73 9.22
C LEU A 13 -7.25 13.12 10.01
N VAL A 14 -7.45 11.94 10.61
CA VAL A 14 -6.39 11.22 11.33
C VAL A 14 -5.22 10.92 10.40
N LEU A 15 -5.47 10.33 9.22
CA LEU A 15 -4.42 10.02 8.24
C LEU A 15 -3.64 11.26 7.79
N MET A 16 -4.30 12.41 7.61
CA MET A 16 -3.62 13.66 7.24
C MET A 16 -2.71 14.19 8.37
N ILE A 17 -3.17 14.10 9.63
CA ILE A 17 -2.36 14.52 10.79
C ILE A 17 -1.14 13.61 10.94
N VAL A 18 -1.33 12.30 10.84
CA VAL A 18 -0.26 11.29 10.88
C VAL A 18 0.75 11.55 9.76
N LEU A 19 0.28 11.73 8.52
CA LEU A 19 1.14 12.00 7.38
C LEU A 19 2.02 13.23 7.60
N ALA A 20 1.44 14.32 8.09
CA ALA A 20 2.17 15.55 8.37
C ALA A 20 3.25 15.35 9.44
N LEU A 21 2.96 14.59 10.51
CA LEU A 21 3.91 14.28 11.57
C LEU A 21 5.06 13.38 11.05
N ASN A 22 4.74 12.30 10.34
CA ASN A 22 5.73 11.37 9.79
C ASN A 22 6.67 12.09 8.81
N TRP A 23 6.14 12.98 7.97
CA TRP A 23 6.94 13.79 7.05
C TRP A 23 7.83 14.80 7.76
N SER A 24 7.31 15.46 8.79
CA SER A 24 8.10 16.41 9.58
C SER A 24 9.30 15.72 10.23
N VAL A 25 9.08 14.53 10.78
CA VAL A 25 10.11 13.68 11.39
C VAL A 25 11.09 13.16 10.33
N ALA A 26 10.62 12.67 9.19
CA ALA A 26 11.46 12.18 8.11
C ALA A 26 12.40 13.27 7.56
N ILE A 27 11.88 14.47 7.32
CA ILE A 27 12.68 15.61 6.86
C ILE A 27 13.73 16.00 7.90
N ALA A 28 13.36 16.03 9.18
CA ALA A 28 14.31 16.30 10.26
C ALA A 28 15.45 15.28 10.27
N LYS A 29 15.15 13.97 10.20
CA LYS A 29 16.18 12.91 10.11
C LYS A 29 17.10 13.11 8.91
N ILE A 30 16.57 13.42 7.73
CA ILE A 30 17.39 13.63 6.51
C ILE A 30 18.32 14.84 6.68
N ILE A 31 17.80 15.99 7.14
CA ILE A 31 18.60 17.21 7.31
C ILE A 31 19.75 16.97 8.30
N PHE A 32 19.43 16.45 9.48
CA PHE A 32 20.44 16.18 10.50
C PHE A 32 21.34 15.00 10.11
N GLY A 33 20.85 14.04 9.31
CA GLY A 33 21.58 12.88 8.82
C GLY A 33 22.70 13.32 7.88
N LEU A 34 22.35 14.15 6.89
CA LEU A 34 23.32 14.77 5.99
C LEU A 34 24.28 15.69 6.74
N GLY A 35 23.80 16.50 7.70
CA GLY A 35 24.61 17.42 8.49
C GLY A 35 25.64 16.71 9.40
N SER A 36 25.24 15.60 10.03
CA SER A 36 26.13 14.77 10.87
C SER A 36 26.94 13.75 10.06
N ARG A 37 26.68 13.66 8.75
CA ARG A 37 27.17 12.61 7.85
C ARG A 37 26.82 11.20 8.33
N SER A 38 25.75 10.98 9.10
CA SER A 38 25.32 9.61 9.46
C SER A 38 24.51 9.01 8.31
N THR A 39 24.97 7.88 7.76
CA THR A 39 24.21 7.17 6.72
C THR A 39 23.01 6.45 7.34
N SER A 40 23.09 5.99 8.59
CA SER A 40 21.97 5.27 9.21
C SER A 40 20.82 6.21 9.52
N MET A 41 21.10 7.42 9.98
CA MET A 41 20.07 8.44 10.22
C MET A 41 19.46 8.95 8.91
N THR A 42 20.28 9.14 7.87
CA THR A 42 19.79 9.50 6.53
C THR A 42 18.92 8.38 5.94
N ALA A 43 19.33 7.11 6.10
CA ALA A 43 18.57 5.95 5.64
C ALA A 43 17.21 5.82 6.34
N ASP A 44 17.18 5.97 7.67
CA ASP A 44 15.94 5.99 8.45
C ASP A 44 15.02 7.16 8.04
N GLY A 45 15.60 8.33 7.73
CA GLY A 45 14.87 9.47 7.20
C GLY A 45 14.20 9.18 5.86
N PHE A 46 14.94 8.62 4.90
CA PHE A 46 14.37 8.23 3.62
C PHE A 46 13.35 7.09 3.74
N HIS A 47 13.57 6.15 4.66
CA HIS A 47 12.61 5.08 4.93
C HIS A 47 11.26 5.65 5.40
N SER A 48 11.26 6.49 6.44
CA SER A 48 10.03 7.15 6.92
C SER A 48 9.40 8.06 5.85
N LEU A 49 10.20 8.74 5.01
CA LEU A 49 9.68 9.55 3.90
C LEU A 49 8.92 8.68 2.88
N SER A 50 9.47 7.50 2.58
CA SER A 50 8.94 6.53 1.62
C SER A 50 7.61 5.95 2.06
N ASP A 51 7.50 5.62 3.34
CA ASP A 51 6.26 5.13 3.93
C ASP A 51 5.18 6.22 3.86
N GLY A 52 5.53 7.47 4.15
CA GLY A 52 4.62 8.60 3.96
C GLY A 52 4.27 8.90 2.48
N ALA A 53 5.17 8.61 1.54
CA ALA A 53 4.91 8.82 0.11
C ALA A 53 3.83 7.85 -0.43
N SER A 54 3.70 6.66 0.14
CA SER A 54 2.60 5.73 -0.17
C SER A 54 1.23 6.33 0.18
N ASN A 55 1.13 7.07 1.28
CA ASN A 55 -0.08 7.81 1.66
C ASN A 55 -0.38 8.96 0.67
N ILE A 56 0.65 9.59 0.10
CA ILE A 56 0.47 10.60 -0.95
C ILE A 56 0.00 9.98 -2.27
N ILE A 57 0.42 8.78 -2.65
CA ILE A 57 -0.21 8.09 -3.79
C ILE A 57 -1.67 7.80 -3.52
N GLY A 58 -2.04 7.45 -2.29
CA GLY A 58 -3.46 7.40 -1.93
C GLY A 58 -4.17 8.72 -2.26
N LEU A 59 -3.55 9.87 -1.95
CA LEU A 59 -4.16 11.19 -2.18
C LEU A 59 -4.10 11.69 -3.64
N ILE A 60 -2.98 11.52 -4.35
CA ILE A 60 -2.79 11.90 -5.76
C ILE A 60 -3.50 10.90 -6.68
N GLY A 61 -3.41 9.62 -6.34
CA GLY A 61 -4.15 8.53 -6.95
C GLY A 61 -5.64 8.83 -6.93
N ILE A 62 -6.22 9.25 -5.80
CA ILE A 62 -7.61 9.71 -5.76
C ILE A 62 -7.88 10.84 -6.76
N HIS A 63 -7.00 11.84 -6.90
CA HIS A 63 -7.24 12.95 -7.83
C HIS A 63 -7.31 12.47 -9.30
N PHE A 64 -6.34 11.68 -9.76
CA PHE A 64 -6.31 11.19 -11.14
C PHE A 64 -7.28 10.02 -11.39
N ALA A 65 -7.44 9.12 -10.41
CA ALA A 65 -8.34 7.97 -10.49
C ALA A 65 -9.82 8.33 -10.30
N SER A 66 -10.12 9.47 -9.67
CA SER A 66 -11.50 9.99 -9.56
C SER A 66 -12.02 10.57 -10.86
N LYS A 67 -11.17 10.75 -11.88
CA LYS A 67 -11.62 11.17 -13.19
C LYS A 67 -12.50 10.07 -13.79
N ALA A 68 -13.74 10.45 -14.11
CA ALA A 68 -14.72 9.56 -14.73
C ALA A 68 -14.18 8.94 -16.03
N LYS A 69 -14.80 7.84 -16.45
CA LYS A 69 -14.53 7.18 -17.74
C LYS A 69 -14.64 8.22 -18.86
N ASP A 70 -13.69 8.22 -19.78
CA ASP A 70 -13.71 9.04 -20.99
C ASP A 70 -13.50 8.18 -22.24
N ILE A 71 -13.55 8.79 -23.42
CA ILE A 71 -13.48 8.08 -24.71
C ILE A 71 -12.14 7.35 -24.85
N ASP A 72 -11.06 7.95 -24.37
CA ASP A 72 -9.71 7.37 -24.45
C ASP A 72 -9.49 6.31 -23.35
N HIS A 73 -10.26 6.36 -22.26
CA HIS A 73 -10.18 5.44 -21.13
C HIS A 73 -11.58 4.91 -20.74
N PRO A 74 -12.17 3.99 -21.53
CA PRO A 74 -13.53 3.48 -21.31
C PRO A 74 -13.66 2.66 -20.01
N TYR A 75 -12.55 2.10 -19.53
CA TYR A 75 -12.48 1.41 -18.23
C TYR A 75 -12.11 2.35 -17.07
N GLY A 76 -11.80 3.62 -17.34
CA GLY A 76 -11.45 4.62 -16.32
C GLY A 76 -9.95 4.72 -16.03
N HIS A 77 -9.61 5.55 -15.05
CA HIS A 77 -8.24 6.00 -14.79
C HIS A 77 -7.59 5.36 -13.57
N LYS A 78 -8.23 4.39 -12.92
CA LYS A 78 -7.76 3.81 -11.65
C LYS A 78 -6.42 3.07 -11.73
N LYS A 79 -6.01 2.60 -12.91
CA LYS A 79 -4.67 2.01 -13.13
C LYS A 79 -3.53 3.03 -13.08
N TYR A 80 -3.79 4.34 -13.23
CA TYR A 80 -2.76 5.37 -13.07
C TYR A 80 -2.17 5.39 -11.65
N GLU A 81 -2.97 5.12 -10.62
CA GLU A 81 -2.45 5.00 -9.25
C GLU A 81 -1.46 3.84 -9.10
N THR A 82 -1.74 2.70 -9.75
CA THR A 82 -0.83 1.56 -9.82
C THR A 82 0.46 1.93 -10.55
N PHE A 83 0.37 2.73 -11.61
CA PHE A 83 1.53 3.24 -12.35
C PHE A 83 2.37 4.20 -11.51
N PHE A 84 1.76 5.17 -10.81
CA PHE A 84 2.47 6.06 -9.89
C PHE A 84 3.16 5.28 -8.76
N SER A 85 2.56 4.18 -8.29
CA SER A 85 3.15 3.31 -7.27
C SER A 85 4.46 2.68 -7.74
N LEU A 86 4.56 2.31 -9.02
CA LEU A 86 5.83 1.86 -9.61
C LEU A 86 6.89 2.98 -9.64
N GLY A 87 6.48 4.22 -9.88
CA GLY A 87 7.37 5.38 -9.83
C GLY A 87 7.99 5.58 -8.44
N ILE A 88 7.20 5.40 -7.37
CA ILE A 88 7.74 5.40 -6.00
C ILE A 88 8.71 4.24 -5.82
N ALA A 89 8.31 3.02 -6.17
CA ALA A 89 9.18 1.86 -5.99
C ALA A 89 10.54 2.06 -6.68
N PHE A 90 10.56 2.67 -7.87
CA PHE A 90 11.78 3.05 -8.57
C PHE A 90 12.63 4.04 -7.76
N LEU A 91 12.03 5.11 -7.20
CA LEU A 91 12.74 6.05 -6.31
C LEU A 91 13.30 5.34 -5.06
N LEU A 92 12.56 4.38 -4.48
CA LEU A 92 13.03 3.59 -3.33
C LEU A 92 14.28 2.78 -3.67
N PHE A 93 14.31 2.16 -4.85
CA PHE A 93 15.49 1.44 -5.30
C PHE A 93 16.68 2.38 -5.51
N LEU A 94 16.49 3.56 -6.11
CA LEU A 94 17.57 4.54 -6.26
C LEU A 94 18.15 4.97 -4.91
N VAL A 95 17.28 5.27 -3.94
CA VAL A 95 17.69 5.64 -2.58
C VAL A 95 18.43 4.48 -1.89
N ALA A 96 17.89 3.27 -1.95
CA ALA A 96 18.51 2.09 -1.34
C ALA A 96 19.90 1.81 -1.94
N ILE A 97 20.03 1.86 -3.27
CA ILE A 97 21.32 1.69 -3.96
C ILE A 97 22.30 2.79 -3.56
N GLY A 98 21.84 4.05 -3.48
CA GLY A 98 22.66 5.18 -3.04
C GLY A 98 23.20 4.99 -1.62
N ILE A 99 22.35 4.59 -0.68
CA ILE A 99 22.74 4.31 0.71
C ILE A 99 23.73 3.14 0.78
N ILE A 100 23.49 2.05 0.04
CA ILE A 100 24.40 0.90 0.00
C ILE A 100 25.77 1.32 -0.53
N HIS A 101 25.79 2.07 -1.63
CA HIS A 101 27.03 2.55 -2.23
C HIS A 101 27.83 3.42 -1.27
N GLU A 102 27.18 4.38 -0.60
CA GLU A 102 27.82 5.23 0.41
C GLU A 102 28.31 4.41 1.60
N SER A 103 27.50 3.46 2.08
CA SER A 103 27.83 2.61 3.24
C SER A 103 29.02 1.69 2.93
N LEU A 104 29.11 1.12 1.73
CA LEU A 104 30.25 0.32 1.29
C LEU A 104 31.54 1.14 1.20
N GLY A 105 31.45 2.39 0.72
CA GLY A 105 32.59 3.31 0.70
C GLY A 105 33.17 3.59 2.10
N ARG A 106 32.31 3.62 3.12
CA ARG A 106 32.70 3.88 4.52
C ARG A 106 33.45 2.73 5.18
N PHE A 107 33.32 1.49 4.71
CA PHE A 107 34.15 0.38 5.18
C PHE A 107 35.62 0.55 4.77
N ASN A 108 35.87 1.14 3.61
CA ASN A 108 37.22 1.34 3.08
C ASN A 108 37.85 2.66 3.53
N ASN A 109 37.03 3.71 3.71
CA ASN A 109 37.47 5.02 4.21
C ASN A 109 36.55 5.45 5.34
N ALA A 110 36.98 5.23 6.59
CA ALA A 110 36.24 5.68 7.76
C ALA A 110 36.22 7.22 7.81
N ILE A 111 35.12 7.81 7.33
CA ILE A 111 34.88 9.25 7.44
C ILE A 111 34.48 9.52 8.90
N ALA A 112 35.14 10.50 9.54
CA ALA A 112 34.75 10.94 10.86
C ALA A 112 33.30 11.47 10.84
N LEU A 113 32.45 10.86 11.67
CA LEU A 113 31.08 11.26 11.87
C LEU A 113 31.03 12.46 12.81
N ASN A 114 30.30 13.50 12.42
CA ASN A 114 30.09 14.67 13.26
C ASN A 114 28.81 14.46 14.06
N ILE A 115 28.83 13.48 14.97
CA ILE A 115 27.72 13.25 15.88
C ILE A 115 27.69 14.42 16.87
N THR A 116 26.55 15.11 16.89
CA THR A 116 26.32 16.21 17.84
C THR A 116 25.23 15.80 18.81
N PRO A 117 25.15 16.43 20.00
CA PRO A 117 23.99 16.24 20.89
C PRO A 117 22.65 16.48 20.17
N ALA A 118 22.62 17.35 19.16
CA ALA A 118 21.45 17.60 18.36
C ALA A 118 20.99 16.35 17.57
N SER A 119 21.91 15.52 17.06
CA SER A 119 21.58 14.26 16.37
C SER A 119 20.82 13.30 17.29
N PHE A 120 21.26 13.16 18.54
CA PHE A 120 20.56 12.35 19.54
C PHE A 120 19.19 12.92 19.90
N ILE A 121 19.10 14.23 20.11
CA ILE A 121 17.84 14.91 20.44
C ILE A 121 16.80 14.69 19.33
N VAL A 122 17.19 14.84 18.06
CA VAL A 122 16.28 14.63 16.92
C VAL A 122 15.77 13.19 16.86
N MET A 123 16.64 12.20 17.11
CA MET A 123 16.24 10.80 17.13
C MET A 123 15.34 10.44 18.32
N VAL A 124 15.59 11.01 19.50
CA VAL A 124 14.72 10.81 20.67
C VAL A 124 13.35 11.45 20.44
N ILE A 125 13.31 12.67 19.90
CA ILE A 125 12.05 13.35 19.55
C ILE A 125 11.29 12.54 18.50
N THR A 126 11.97 12.06 17.47
CA THR A 126 11.42 11.16 16.45
C THR A 126 10.70 9.96 17.08
N ILE A 127 11.39 9.22 17.95
CA ILE A 127 10.83 8.02 18.58
C ILE A 127 9.62 8.39 19.43
N MET A 128 9.69 9.51 20.15
CA MET A 128 8.58 10.00 20.97
C MET A 128 7.36 10.36 20.10
N VAL A 129 7.57 11.07 18.99
CA VAL A 129 6.50 11.42 18.04
C VAL A 129 5.89 10.16 17.44
N ASN A 130 6.71 9.24 16.90
CA ASN A 130 6.21 8.00 16.30
C ASN A 130 5.48 7.13 17.33
N PHE A 131 5.92 7.11 18.60
CA PHE A 131 5.22 6.41 19.66
C PHE A 131 3.83 7.02 19.95
N ILE A 132 3.74 8.35 20.01
CA ILE A 132 2.46 9.06 20.17
C ILE A 132 1.53 8.79 18.98
N VAL A 133 2.06 8.86 17.77
CA VAL A 133 1.35 8.56 16.51
C VAL A 133 0.82 7.13 16.54
N MET A 134 1.68 6.13 16.79
CA MET A 134 1.30 4.72 16.88
C MET A 134 0.18 4.49 17.90
N ARG A 135 0.26 5.13 19.08
CA ARG A 135 -0.79 5.03 20.12
C ARG A 135 -2.10 5.67 19.66
N TYR A 136 -2.02 6.82 19.01
CA TYR A 136 -3.17 7.55 18.51
C TYR A 136 -3.88 6.77 17.39
N GLU A 137 -3.12 6.25 16.42
CA GLU A 137 -3.60 5.41 15.33
C GLU A 137 -4.25 4.13 15.86
N SER A 138 -3.59 3.43 16.78
CA SER A 138 -4.14 2.21 17.38
C SER A 138 -5.48 2.49 18.07
N LYS A 139 -5.55 3.57 18.86
CA LYS A 139 -6.77 3.95 19.57
C LYS A 139 -7.89 4.29 18.58
N LYS A 140 -7.60 5.10 17.56
CA LYS A 140 -8.59 5.50 16.54
C LYS A 140 -8.96 4.37 15.58
N GLY A 141 -8.05 3.44 15.30
CA GLY A 141 -8.30 2.24 14.52
C GLY A 141 -9.33 1.33 15.20
N ILE A 142 -9.23 1.15 16.51
CA ILE A 142 -10.23 0.40 17.30
C ILE A 142 -11.55 1.18 17.38
N GLU A 143 -11.51 2.47 17.75
CA GLU A 143 -12.70 3.31 17.91
C GLU A 143 -13.53 3.44 16.62
N LEU A 144 -12.85 3.59 15.48
CA LEU A 144 -13.47 3.78 14.16
C LEU A 144 -13.61 2.48 13.37
N LYS A 145 -13.22 1.33 13.94
CA LYS A 145 -13.20 0.01 13.27
C LYS A 145 -12.54 0.09 11.89
N SER A 146 -11.37 0.73 11.85
CA SER A 146 -10.62 1.02 10.63
C SER A 146 -9.37 0.15 10.56
N ASP A 147 -9.43 -0.86 9.71
CA ASP A 147 -8.28 -1.75 9.42
C ASP A 147 -7.11 -0.98 8.83
N ILE A 148 -7.37 0.12 8.13
CA ILE A 148 -6.35 1.02 7.58
C ILE A 148 -5.54 1.66 8.71
N LEU A 149 -6.20 2.23 9.72
CA LEU A 149 -5.51 2.87 10.85
C LEU A 149 -4.76 1.84 11.72
N LEU A 150 -5.31 0.62 11.85
CA LEU A 150 -4.62 -0.47 12.54
C LEU A 150 -3.36 -0.91 11.77
N SER A 151 -3.46 -1.03 10.44
CA SER A 151 -2.32 -1.34 9.59
C SER A 151 -1.25 -0.26 9.66
N ASP A 152 -1.63 1.02 9.57
CA ASP A 152 -0.71 2.17 9.66
C ASP A 152 0.02 2.16 11.01
N SER A 153 -0.69 1.88 12.11
CA SER A 153 -0.07 1.75 13.43
C SER A 153 0.99 0.64 13.54
N MET A 154 0.85 -0.44 12.76
CA MET A 154 1.85 -1.50 12.68
C MET A 154 3.08 -1.05 11.89
N HIS A 155 2.90 -0.25 10.83
CA HIS A 155 3.98 0.38 10.10
C HIS A 155 4.74 1.39 10.97
N THR A 156 4.04 2.31 11.63
CA THR A 156 4.64 3.27 12.57
C THR A 156 5.41 2.56 13.68
N ARG A 157 4.95 1.39 14.14
CA ARG A 157 5.69 0.57 15.11
C ARG A 157 7.01 0.05 14.54
N ALA A 158 7.04 -0.42 13.29
CA ALA A 158 8.27 -0.85 12.63
C ALA A 158 9.27 0.31 12.53
N ASP A 159 8.79 1.51 12.18
CA ASP A 159 9.59 2.74 12.14
C ASP A 159 10.23 3.08 13.49
N ILE A 160 9.52 2.88 14.60
CA ILE A 160 10.09 3.06 15.95
C ILE A 160 11.28 2.12 16.15
N PHE A 161 11.16 0.85 15.76
CA PHE A 161 12.27 -0.11 15.88
C PHE A 161 13.46 0.29 14.99
N THR A 162 13.20 0.78 13.78
CA THR A 162 14.24 1.30 12.89
C THR A 162 14.95 2.50 13.52
N SER A 163 14.23 3.50 14.03
CA SER A 163 14.81 4.66 14.71
C SER A 163 15.56 4.30 16.00
N VAL A 164 15.09 3.31 16.76
CA VAL A 164 15.84 2.77 17.91
C VAL A 164 17.17 2.16 17.47
N SER A 165 17.17 1.39 16.37
CA SER A 165 18.42 0.81 15.84
C SER A 165 19.45 1.87 15.45
N VAL A 166 18.99 3.01 14.90
CA VAL A 166 19.86 4.15 14.59
C VAL A 166 20.42 4.80 15.85
N ILE A 167 19.60 5.03 16.90
CA ILE A 167 20.12 5.55 18.18
C ILE A 167 21.19 4.61 18.75
N MET A 168 20.95 3.30 18.72
CA MET A 168 21.92 2.31 19.19
C MET A 168 23.23 2.38 18.38
N ALA A 169 23.14 2.57 17.06
CA ALA A 169 24.31 2.80 16.21
C ALA A 169 25.05 4.08 16.62
N LEU A 170 24.34 5.20 16.84
CA LEU A 170 24.94 6.46 17.29
C LEU A 170 25.66 6.33 18.63
N ILE A 171 25.06 5.65 19.62
CA ILE A 171 25.69 5.37 20.91
C ILE A 171 26.96 4.53 20.71
N ALA A 172 26.91 3.51 19.87
CA ALA A 172 28.05 2.63 19.68
C ALA A 172 29.22 3.34 18.95
N ILE A 173 28.93 4.31 18.09
CA ILE A 173 29.96 5.15 17.47
C ILE A 173 30.69 6.00 18.53
N GLU A 174 29.95 6.60 19.47
CA GLU A 174 30.54 7.33 20.62
C GLU A 174 31.38 6.39 21.52
N MET A 175 31.02 5.10 21.59
CA MET A 175 31.81 4.07 22.27
C MET A 175 33.04 3.58 21.47
N GLY A 176 33.29 4.12 20.28
CA GLY A 176 34.45 3.78 19.45
C GLY A 176 34.20 2.72 18.38
N PHE A 177 32.94 2.42 18.04
CA PHE A 177 32.56 1.47 16.98
C PHE A 177 31.96 2.17 15.74
N PRO A 178 32.75 2.90 14.94
CA PRO A 178 32.26 3.69 13.80
C PRO A 178 31.64 2.83 12.67
N LEU A 179 32.02 1.55 12.58
CA LEU A 179 31.50 0.62 11.57
C LEU A 179 30.04 0.22 11.79
N LEU A 180 29.45 0.50 12.95
CA LEU A 180 28.04 0.20 13.19
C LEU A 180 27.08 1.12 12.43
N ASP A 181 27.51 2.33 12.05
CA ASP A 181 26.72 3.20 11.17
C ASP A 181 26.50 2.56 9.80
N PRO A 182 27.54 2.22 8.99
CA PRO A 182 27.33 1.62 7.68
C PRO A 182 26.68 0.23 7.74
N VAL A 183 26.92 -0.57 8.79
CA VAL A 183 26.20 -1.85 8.97
C VAL A 183 24.70 -1.61 9.14
N THR A 184 24.32 -0.66 10.02
CA THR A 184 22.92 -0.31 10.26
C THR A 184 22.28 0.29 9.01
N SER A 185 23.00 1.15 8.29
CA SER A 185 22.55 1.71 7.01
C SER A 185 22.26 0.64 5.95
N ILE A 186 23.13 -0.37 5.83
CA ILE A 186 22.91 -1.47 4.88
C ILE A 186 21.65 -2.25 5.27
N ILE A 187 21.47 -2.58 6.55
CA ILE A 187 20.28 -3.29 7.03
C ILE A 187 19.01 -2.50 6.69
N ILE A 188 18.99 -1.19 6.97
CA ILE A 188 17.84 -0.32 6.66
C ILE A 188 17.61 -0.25 5.14
N SER A 189 18.67 -0.11 4.34
CA SER A 189 18.55 -0.05 2.88
C SER A 189 17.98 -1.33 2.27
N VAL A 190 18.26 -2.50 2.85
CA VAL A 190 17.65 -3.78 2.44
C VAL A 190 16.16 -3.79 2.74
N PHE A 191 15.73 -3.25 3.88
CA PHE A 191 14.30 -3.09 4.18
C PHE A 191 13.62 -2.12 3.20
N ILE A 192 14.25 -0.99 2.85
CA ILE A 192 13.75 -0.06 1.85
C ILE A 192 13.60 -0.75 0.48
N ALA A 193 14.62 -1.49 0.05
CA ALA A 193 14.58 -2.23 -1.22
C ALA A 193 13.50 -3.32 -1.23
N TYR A 194 13.29 -4.01 -0.10
CA TYR A 194 12.22 -5.00 0.06
C TYR A 194 10.83 -4.35 -0.02
N SER A 195 10.63 -3.18 0.59
CA SER A 195 9.40 -2.40 0.43
C SER A 195 9.16 -2.01 -1.02
N GLY A 196 10.19 -1.54 -1.73
CA GLY A 196 10.13 -1.27 -3.16
C GLY A 196 9.74 -2.51 -3.98
N TYR A 197 10.35 -3.66 -3.71
CA TYR A 197 10.00 -4.93 -4.37
C TYR A 197 8.54 -5.35 -4.14
N LYS A 198 8.03 -5.19 -2.91
CA LYS A 198 6.63 -5.51 -2.59
C LYS A 198 5.66 -4.64 -3.41
N ILE A 199 5.95 -3.35 -3.53
CA ILE A 199 5.16 -2.42 -4.36
C ILE A 199 5.21 -2.85 -5.83
N VAL A 200 6.40 -3.13 -6.38
CA VAL A 200 6.53 -3.63 -7.77
C VAL A 200 5.71 -4.88 -7.97
N ARG A 201 5.85 -5.89 -7.10
CA ARG A 201 5.11 -7.15 -7.22
C ARG A 201 3.60 -6.92 -7.21
N GLN A 202 3.08 -6.12 -6.28
CA GLN A 202 1.65 -5.82 -6.19
C GLN A 202 1.15 -5.05 -7.42
N SER A 203 1.88 -4.00 -7.83
CA SER A 203 1.52 -3.21 -8.99
C SER A 203 1.59 -4.01 -10.29
N SER A 204 2.61 -4.83 -10.49
CA SER A 204 2.74 -5.70 -11.66
C SER A 204 1.60 -6.71 -11.73
N MET A 205 1.17 -7.31 -10.61
CA MET A 205 0.01 -8.22 -10.61
C MET A 205 -1.25 -7.52 -11.11
N ILE A 206 -1.50 -6.28 -10.68
CA ILE A 206 -2.66 -5.48 -11.11
C ILE A 206 -2.54 -5.10 -12.60
N LEU A 207 -1.36 -4.69 -13.06
CA LEU A 207 -1.14 -4.29 -14.46
C LEU A 207 -1.22 -5.47 -15.43
N CYS A 208 -0.76 -6.65 -15.00
CA CYS A 208 -0.84 -7.90 -15.76
C CYS A 208 -2.21 -8.60 -15.63
N ASP A 209 -3.24 -7.93 -15.09
CA ASP A 209 -4.59 -8.46 -14.91
C ASP A 209 -4.61 -9.83 -14.20
N SER A 210 -3.79 -9.98 -13.15
CA SER A 210 -3.84 -11.15 -12.27
C SER A 210 -5.19 -11.26 -11.58
N ALA A 211 -5.58 -12.49 -11.21
CA ALA A 211 -6.85 -12.78 -10.55
C ALA A 211 -7.05 -11.90 -9.30
N ALA A 212 -8.04 -11.00 -9.36
CA ALA A 212 -8.36 -10.10 -8.26
C ALA A 212 -9.10 -10.82 -7.12
N ILE A 213 -9.87 -11.86 -7.47
CA ILE A 213 -10.53 -12.77 -6.53
C ILE A 213 -9.97 -14.17 -6.78
N VAL A 214 -9.21 -14.68 -5.80
CA VAL A 214 -8.56 -15.99 -5.88
C VAL A 214 -9.55 -17.12 -5.58
N ASP A 215 -10.42 -16.91 -4.60
CA ASP A 215 -11.47 -17.88 -4.27
C ASP A 215 -12.73 -17.61 -5.11
N LEU A 216 -12.81 -18.30 -6.25
CA LEU A 216 -13.93 -18.19 -7.18
C LEU A 216 -15.21 -18.86 -6.66
N LYS A 217 -15.12 -19.67 -5.59
CA LYS A 217 -16.27 -20.41 -5.07
C LYS A 217 -17.41 -19.48 -4.66
N GLN A 218 -17.07 -18.36 -4.03
CA GLN A 218 -18.05 -17.35 -3.67
C GLN A 218 -18.82 -16.82 -4.89
N ILE A 219 -18.15 -16.57 -6.00
CA ILE A 219 -18.78 -16.10 -7.24
C ILE A 219 -19.69 -17.18 -7.82
N VAL A 220 -19.21 -18.43 -7.86
CA VAL A 220 -19.99 -19.57 -8.34
C VAL A 220 -21.27 -19.75 -7.51
N ASP A 221 -21.16 -19.72 -6.19
CA ASP A 221 -22.30 -19.90 -5.27
C ASP A 221 -23.34 -18.79 -5.46
N ILE A 222 -22.90 -17.53 -5.64
CA ILE A 222 -23.80 -16.40 -5.94
C ILE A 222 -24.50 -16.61 -7.29
N VAL A 223 -23.75 -16.96 -8.34
CA VAL A 223 -24.31 -17.14 -9.69
C VAL A 223 -25.31 -18.30 -9.73
N LEU A 224 -25.01 -19.41 -9.08
CA LEU A 224 -25.90 -20.58 -9.02
C LEU A 224 -27.17 -20.34 -8.18
N SER A 225 -27.19 -19.30 -7.32
CA SER A 225 -28.39 -18.91 -6.58
C SER A 225 -29.44 -18.20 -7.45
N VAL A 226 -29.07 -17.75 -8.65
CA VAL A 226 -29.99 -17.08 -9.59
C VAL A 226 -30.80 -18.13 -10.35
N GLU A 227 -32.12 -17.98 -10.31
CA GLU A 227 -33.04 -18.89 -10.99
C GLU A 227 -32.79 -18.91 -12.51
N GLY A 228 -32.78 -20.11 -13.11
CA GLY A 228 -32.54 -20.32 -14.53
C GLY A 228 -31.07 -20.55 -14.91
N VAL A 229 -30.13 -20.29 -14.00
CA VAL A 229 -28.71 -20.64 -14.18
C VAL A 229 -28.51 -22.15 -13.94
N LYS A 230 -27.87 -22.84 -14.87
CA LYS A 230 -27.56 -24.27 -14.75
C LYS A 230 -26.14 -24.53 -14.28
N THR A 231 -25.17 -23.82 -14.87
CA THR A 231 -23.75 -23.92 -14.51
C THR A 231 -23.07 -22.57 -14.71
N CYS A 232 -21.95 -22.37 -14.01
CA CYS A 232 -21.08 -21.21 -14.17
C CYS A 232 -19.64 -21.69 -14.28
N HIS A 233 -18.91 -21.23 -15.29
CA HIS A 233 -17.53 -21.66 -15.53
C HIS A 233 -16.72 -20.57 -16.26
N LYS A 234 -15.42 -20.83 -16.49
CA LYS A 234 -14.48 -19.89 -17.14
C LYS A 234 -14.48 -18.48 -16.53
N ILE A 235 -14.62 -18.40 -15.20
CA ILE A 235 -14.62 -17.13 -14.47
C ILE A 235 -13.21 -16.54 -14.51
N ARG A 236 -13.11 -15.29 -14.94
CA ARG A 236 -11.89 -14.48 -14.91
C ARG A 236 -12.18 -13.23 -14.11
N THR A 237 -11.27 -12.88 -13.22
CA THR A 237 -11.35 -11.64 -12.44
C THR A 237 -10.08 -10.85 -12.65
N ARG A 238 -10.18 -9.52 -12.72
CA ARG A 238 -9.02 -8.63 -12.88
C ARG A 238 -9.28 -7.29 -12.21
N GLY A 239 -8.24 -6.48 -12.10
CA GLY A 239 -8.32 -5.12 -11.58
C GLY A 239 -7.84 -4.99 -10.14
N ARG A 240 -8.17 -3.86 -9.52
CA ARG A 240 -7.73 -3.51 -8.16
C ARG A 240 -8.74 -4.03 -7.12
N PRO A 241 -8.34 -4.18 -5.84
CA PRO A 241 -9.26 -4.62 -4.78
C PRO A 241 -10.53 -3.77 -4.62
N ASP A 242 -10.50 -2.52 -5.06
CA ASP A 242 -11.60 -1.54 -5.05
C ASP A 242 -12.16 -1.22 -6.46
N ASP A 243 -11.76 -2.01 -7.46
CA ASP A 243 -12.11 -1.83 -8.88
C ASP A 243 -12.00 -3.14 -9.66
N ILE A 244 -12.86 -4.09 -9.29
CA ILE A 244 -12.81 -5.45 -9.83
C ILE A 244 -13.71 -5.56 -11.07
N TYR A 245 -13.17 -6.20 -12.10
CA TYR A 245 -13.86 -6.60 -13.32
C TYR A 245 -13.99 -8.12 -13.35
N ILE A 246 -15.14 -8.62 -13.78
CA ILE A 246 -15.41 -10.06 -13.85
C ILE A 246 -15.94 -10.42 -15.25
N ASP A 247 -15.34 -11.43 -15.86
CA ASP A 247 -15.86 -12.08 -17.06
C ASP A 247 -16.23 -13.52 -16.70
N LEU A 248 -17.43 -13.98 -17.03
CA LEU A 248 -17.88 -15.33 -16.67
C LEU A 248 -18.80 -15.95 -17.72
N HIS A 249 -18.78 -17.27 -17.83
CA HIS A 249 -19.65 -18.03 -18.74
C HIS A 249 -20.77 -18.69 -17.91
N VAL A 250 -22.01 -18.55 -18.37
CA VAL A 250 -23.19 -19.13 -17.72
C VAL A 250 -23.97 -19.97 -18.71
N GLN A 251 -24.25 -21.21 -18.33
CA GLN A 251 -25.14 -22.07 -19.11
C GLN A 251 -26.58 -21.93 -18.65
N VAL A 252 -27.48 -21.71 -19.60
CA VAL A 252 -28.93 -21.67 -19.41
C VAL A 252 -29.62 -22.73 -20.27
N ASP A 253 -30.94 -22.83 -20.19
CA ASP A 253 -31.72 -23.74 -21.03
C ASP A 253 -31.56 -23.42 -22.53
N SER A 254 -31.36 -24.43 -23.37
CA SER A 254 -31.08 -24.27 -24.81
C SER A 254 -32.27 -23.67 -25.57
N GLU A 255 -33.49 -23.90 -25.12
CA GLU A 255 -34.72 -23.39 -25.73
C GLU A 255 -35.11 -22.01 -25.19
N MET A 256 -34.27 -21.42 -24.32
CA MET A 256 -34.55 -20.14 -23.71
C MET A 256 -34.49 -19.01 -24.74
N HIS A 257 -35.57 -18.23 -24.82
CA HIS A 257 -35.59 -17.02 -25.62
C HIS A 257 -34.52 -16.02 -25.15
N VAL A 258 -33.81 -15.40 -26.11
CA VAL A 258 -32.70 -14.46 -25.85
C VAL A 258 -33.07 -13.35 -24.86
N GLY A 259 -34.31 -12.83 -24.94
CA GLY A 259 -34.79 -11.82 -24.00
C GLY A 259 -34.90 -12.29 -22.54
N SER A 260 -35.17 -13.59 -22.31
CA SER A 260 -35.20 -14.18 -20.96
C SER A 260 -33.78 -14.44 -20.47
N ALA A 261 -32.91 -14.94 -21.35
CA ALA A 261 -31.48 -15.11 -21.06
C ALA A 261 -30.84 -13.76 -20.65
N HIS A 262 -31.16 -12.68 -21.36
CA HIS A 262 -30.70 -11.33 -21.03
C HIS A 262 -31.14 -10.87 -19.63
N LYS A 263 -32.36 -11.21 -19.20
CA LYS A 263 -32.84 -10.93 -17.84
C LYS A 263 -32.04 -11.70 -16.78
N ILE A 264 -31.66 -12.95 -17.08
CA ILE A 264 -30.79 -13.74 -16.19
C ILE A 264 -29.41 -13.09 -16.08
N SER A 265 -28.82 -12.60 -17.19
CA SER A 265 -27.56 -11.84 -17.15
C SER A 265 -27.64 -10.68 -16.17
N TYR A 266 -28.67 -9.83 -16.28
CA TYR A 266 -28.85 -8.71 -15.36
C TYR A 266 -29.04 -9.14 -13.90
N ALA A 267 -29.78 -10.22 -13.66
CA ALA A 267 -29.97 -10.75 -12.31
C ALA A 267 -28.66 -11.26 -11.70
N ILE A 268 -27.79 -11.88 -12.50
CA ILE A 268 -26.45 -12.30 -12.09
C ILE A 268 -25.59 -11.08 -11.75
N GLU A 269 -25.57 -10.07 -12.62
CA GLU A 269 -24.80 -8.84 -12.39
C GLU A 269 -25.19 -8.16 -11.08
N ASP A 270 -26.50 -8.02 -10.83
CA ASP A 270 -27.04 -7.40 -9.62
C ASP A 270 -26.74 -8.24 -8.36
N ALA A 271 -26.87 -9.57 -8.45
CA ALA A 271 -26.54 -10.47 -7.34
C ALA A 271 -25.06 -10.40 -6.94
N ILE A 272 -24.16 -10.39 -7.93
CA ILE A 272 -22.72 -10.23 -7.70
C ILE A 272 -22.41 -8.85 -7.12
N LYS A 273 -22.90 -7.76 -7.74
CA LYS A 273 -22.62 -6.38 -7.27
C LYS A 273 -23.17 -6.12 -5.85
N LYS A 274 -24.29 -6.73 -5.48
CA LYS A 274 -24.85 -6.65 -4.10
C LYS A 274 -23.98 -7.39 -3.09
N SER A 275 -23.46 -8.56 -3.46
CA SER A 275 -22.67 -9.42 -2.57
C SER A 275 -21.20 -8.97 -2.48
N LEU A 276 -20.67 -8.40 -3.56
CA LEU A 276 -19.30 -7.94 -3.73
C LEU A 276 -19.31 -6.48 -4.21
N PRO A 277 -19.48 -5.50 -3.31
CA PRO A 277 -19.59 -4.08 -3.67
C PRO A 277 -18.37 -3.49 -4.37
N GLN A 278 -17.22 -4.17 -4.29
CA GLN A 278 -15.98 -3.79 -4.97
C GLN A 278 -15.95 -4.15 -6.46
N VAL A 279 -16.92 -4.94 -6.95
CA VAL A 279 -17.05 -5.28 -8.37
C VAL A 279 -17.74 -4.14 -9.11
N VAL A 280 -17.06 -3.60 -10.11
CA VAL A 280 -17.52 -2.41 -10.84
C VAL A 280 -18.21 -2.78 -12.15
N ASP A 281 -17.72 -3.82 -12.81
CA ASP A 281 -18.21 -4.23 -14.12
C ASP A 281 -18.15 -5.74 -14.29
N ILE A 282 -19.15 -6.30 -14.97
CA ILE A 282 -19.32 -7.74 -15.13
C ILE A 282 -19.78 -8.01 -16.56
N VAL A 283 -19.09 -8.92 -17.25
CA VAL A 283 -19.50 -9.43 -18.56
C VAL A 283 -19.92 -10.88 -18.41
N VAL A 284 -21.20 -11.14 -18.68
CA VAL A 284 -21.77 -12.50 -18.65
C VAL A 284 -21.91 -13.00 -20.08
N HIS A 285 -21.16 -14.05 -20.42
CA HIS A 285 -21.33 -14.78 -21.66
C HIS A 285 -22.34 -15.91 -21.45
N ILE A 286 -23.50 -15.82 -22.08
CA ILE A 286 -24.53 -16.85 -21.99
C ILE A 286 -24.28 -17.94 -23.04
N GLU A 287 -24.28 -19.18 -22.58
CA GLU A 287 -24.18 -20.38 -23.40
C GLU A 287 -25.43 -21.26 -23.21
N PRO A 288 -25.86 -22.01 -24.23
CA PRO A 288 -26.83 -23.07 -24.02
C PRO A 288 -26.17 -24.23 -23.24
N LYS A 289 -26.96 -24.91 -22.41
CA LYS A 289 -26.53 -26.19 -21.83
C LYS A 289 -26.66 -27.28 -22.89
N GLU A 290 -25.53 -27.89 -23.25
CA GLU A 290 -25.48 -29.13 -24.05
C GLU A 290 -26.06 -30.33 -23.28
#